data_AF-H3H2N0-F1
#
_entry.id   AF-H3H2N0-F1
#
_cell.length_a   1.000
_cell.length_b   1.000
_cell.length_c   1.000
_cell.angle_alpha   90.00
_cell.angle_beta   90.00
_cell.angle_gamma   90.00
#
_symmetry.space_group_name_H-M   'P 1'
#
loop_
_entity.id
_entity.type
_entity.pdbx_description
1 polymer ?
#
loop_
_entity_poly.entity_id
_entity_poly.type
_entity_poly.pdbx_seq_one_letter_code
_entity_poly.pdbx_strand_id
1 'polypeptide(L)'
;MSFADFAATGSQPVSSSLSLPSHARQAVEGATLKLEQFQRQVLAVKRAAASTGAVDEDLHDRIRFACLLQEEIAKALARVPADAANSLVKRKLCKDFEAISSQLETAVLRVAAREQQQQQALVAQQQDGHLVGEHQGQVFEFAQLESEIAHNEALIEEREQDIGKIHQSVAQVNEIFRDLAAIVQDQQASIDDIETHVHESMQQTQQGLDEVKKASDMQGYCTLQ
;
A
#
# COMPACT_ATOMS: atom_id res chain seq x y z
N MET A 1 38.75 40.25 34.93
CA MET A 1 37.35 39.82 35.14
C MET A 1 37.25 38.37 34.70
N SER A 2 36.84 37.49 35.60
CA SER A 2 36.94 36.04 35.47
C SER A 2 35.82 35.46 34.59
N PHE A 3 36.12 34.38 33.87
CA PHE A 3 35.25 33.64 32.94
C PHE A 3 33.95 33.09 33.59
N ALA A 4 33.82 33.21 34.91
CA ALA A 4 32.67 32.76 35.69
C ALA A 4 31.46 33.70 35.63
N ASP A 5 31.63 34.96 35.23
CA ASP A 5 30.56 35.98 35.32
C ASP A 5 29.64 36.04 34.08
N PHE A 6 30.03 35.38 32.97
CA PHE A 6 29.20 35.34 31.75
C PHE A 6 28.13 34.21 31.78
N ALA A 7 28.25 33.27 32.72
CA ALA A 7 27.33 32.12 32.83
C ALA A 7 26.04 32.43 33.62
N ALA A 8 25.93 33.61 34.26
CA ALA A 8 24.84 33.93 35.18
C ALA A 8 23.63 34.65 34.54
N THR A 9 23.77 35.21 33.34
CA THR A 9 22.62 35.69 32.55
C THR A 9 22.06 34.55 31.71
N GLY A 10 21.39 33.63 32.41
CA GLY A 10 20.57 32.59 31.80
C GLY A 10 19.45 33.24 30.98
N SER A 11 19.70 33.44 29.69
CA SER A 11 18.63 33.52 28.71
C SER A 11 17.83 32.23 28.86
N GLN A 12 16.56 32.37 29.24
CA GLN A 12 15.66 31.23 29.38
C GLN A 12 15.76 30.37 28.11
N PRO A 13 15.91 29.05 28.22
CA PRO A 13 15.71 28.21 27.07
C PRO A 13 14.24 28.40 26.69
N VAL A 14 13.99 29.11 25.59
CA VAL A 14 12.75 28.98 24.85
C VAL A 14 12.73 27.55 24.34
N SER A 15 12.29 26.65 25.22
CA SER A 15 11.87 25.29 24.90
C SER A 15 10.60 25.41 24.07
N SER A 16 10.69 25.98 22.88
CA SER A 16 9.79 25.66 21.78
C SER A 16 10.11 24.22 21.38
N SER A 17 9.67 23.29 22.23
CA SER A 17 9.43 21.93 21.81
C SER A 17 8.52 22.05 20.59
N LEU A 18 9.07 21.78 19.39
CA LEU A 18 8.27 21.39 18.24
C LEU A 18 7.57 20.07 18.59
N SER A 19 6.60 20.12 19.50
CA SER A 19 5.63 19.06 19.64
C SER A 19 4.78 19.14 18.38
N LEU A 20 5.00 18.20 17.44
CA LEU A 20 4.04 17.96 16.38
C LEU A 20 2.64 17.96 17.00
N PRO A 21 1.65 18.63 16.39
CA PRO A 21 0.27 18.55 16.88
C PRO A 21 -0.10 17.07 16.95
N SER A 22 -0.51 16.60 18.13
CA SER A 22 -0.78 15.18 18.45
C SER A 22 -1.65 14.49 17.39
N HIS A 23 -2.56 15.24 16.79
CA HIS A 23 -3.46 14.80 15.73
C HIS A 23 -2.75 14.44 14.41
N ALA A 24 -1.72 15.18 14.00
CA ALA A 24 -0.96 14.89 12.78
C ALA A 24 -0.17 13.59 12.93
N ARG A 25 0.47 13.42 14.09
CA ARG A 25 1.20 12.21 14.43
C ARG A 25 0.28 11.00 14.49
N GLN A 26 -0.89 11.14 15.12
CA GLN A 26 -1.90 10.08 15.18
C GLN A 26 -2.45 9.71 13.79
N ALA A 27 -2.62 10.69 12.89
CA ALA A 27 -3.06 10.43 11.52
C ALA A 27 -2.00 9.64 10.73
N VAL A 28 -0.72 10.01 10.86
CA VAL A 28 0.41 9.29 10.25
C VAL A 28 0.53 7.87 10.79
N GLU A 29 0.48 7.68 12.10
CA GLU A 29 0.52 6.36 12.74
C GLU A 29 -0.67 5.50 12.30
N GLY A 30 -1.88 6.07 12.25
CA GLY A 30 -3.08 5.38 11.77
C GLY A 30 -2.99 4.96 10.30
N ALA A 31 -2.49 5.82 9.42
CA ALA A 31 -2.26 5.48 8.02
C ALA A 31 -1.19 4.38 7.88
N THR A 32 -0.12 4.45 8.68
CA THR A 32 0.97 3.47 8.67
C THR A 32 0.49 2.09 9.09
N LEU A 33 -0.28 1.98 10.17
CA LEU A 33 -0.83 0.70 10.66
C LEU A 33 -1.77 0.05 9.63
N LYS A 34 -2.65 0.84 9.00
CA LYS A 34 -3.53 0.34 7.96
C LYS A 34 -2.76 -0.15 6.74
N LEU A 35 -1.70 0.56 6.37
CA LEU A 35 -0.83 0.17 5.27
C LEU A 35 -0.10 -1.15 5.54
N GLU A 36 0.39 -1.37 6.77
CA GLU A 36 0.95 -2.65 7.18
C GLU A 36 -0.08 -3.78 7.15
N GLN A 37 -1.30 -3.51 7.63
CA GLN A 37 -2.41 -4.47 7.58
C GLN A 37 -2.73 -4.85 6.14
N PHE A 38 -2.81 -3.86 5.25
CA PHE A 38 -3.03 -4.07 3.82
C PHE A 38 -1.91 -4.87 3.17
N GLN A 39 -0.65 -4.55 3.46
CA GLN A 39 0.50 -5.32 2.98
C GLN A 39 0.43 -6.80 3.40
N ARG A 40 0.11 -7.08 4.67
CA ARG A 40 -0.05 -8.46 5.16
C ARG A 40 -1.17 -9.17 4.43
N GLN A 41 -2.28 -8.48 4.19
CA GLN A 41 -3.43 -9.02 3.48
C GLN A 41 -3.10 -9.35 2.01
N VAL A 42 -2.47 -8.43 1.30
CA VAL A 42 -2.03 -8.63 -0.09
C VAL A 42 -1.03 -9.78 -0.19
N LEU A 43 -0.10 -9.92 0.77
CA LEU A 43 0.81 -11.07 0.82
C LEU A 43 0.07 -12.39 1.04
N ALA A 44 -1.02 -12.39 1.81
CA ALA A 44 -1.85 -13.58 2.00
C ALA A 44 -2.63 -13.94 0.73
N VAL A 45 -3.23 -12.95 0.06
CA VAL A 45 -3.89 -13.11 -1.25
C VAL A 45 -2.90 -13.66 -2.27
N LYS A 46 -1.70 -13.09 -2.37
CA LYS A 46 -0.65 -13.54 -3.31
C LYS A 46 -0.22 -14.99 -3.07
N ARG A 47 -0.13 -15.41 -1.80
CA ARG A 47 0.19 -16.81 -1.43
C ARG A 47 -0.94 -17.76 -1.83
N ALA A 48 -2.17 -17.40 -1.50
CA ALA A 48 -3.35 -18.20 -1.86
C ALA A 48 -3.53 -18.28 -3.38
N ALA A 49 -3.32 -17.17 -4.10
CA ALA A 49 -3.34 -17.11 -5.56
C ALA A 49 -2.24 -17.96 -6.24
N ALA A 50 -1.13 -18.22 -5.54
CA ALA A 50 -0.06 -19.09 -6.03
C ALA A 50 -0.30 -20.58 -5.72
N SER A 51 -1.26 -20.91 -4.87
CA SER A 51 -1.62 -22.29 -4.57
C SER A 51 -2.36 -22.93 -5.77
N THR A 52 -2.18 -24.23 -5.98
CA THR A 52 -2.77 -24.98 -7.10
C THR A 52 -4.13 -25.61 -6.75
N GLY A 53 -4.63 -25.43 -5.52
CA GLY A 53 -5.95 -25.91 -5.07
C GLY A 53 -7.08 -24.96 -5.46
N ALA A 54 -8.33 -25.41 -5.55
CA ALA A 54 -9.47 -24.58 -5.96
C ALA A 54 -9.46 -23.19 -5.27
N VAL A 55 -9.92 -22.16 -5.98
CA VAL A 55 -10.12 -20.84 -5.38
C VAL A 55 -11.17 -20.98 -4.30
N ASP A 56 -10.71 -20.91 -3.05
CA ASP A 56 -11.54 -21.11 -1.86
C ASP A 56 -12.30 -19.82 -1.55
N GLU A 57 -13.46 -19.90 -0.90
CA GLU A 57 -14.23 -18.72 -0.45
C GLU A 57 -13.34 -17.78 0.40
N ASP A 58 -12.44 -18.37 1.17
CA ASP A 58 -11.40 -17.68 1.94
C ASP A 58 -10.56 -16.71 1.09
N LEU A 59 -10.30 -17.01 -0.19
CA LEU A 59 -9.53 -16.12 -1.07
C LEU A 59 -10.38 -14.91 -1.48
N HIS A 60 -11.65 -15.11 -1.80
CA HIS A 60 -12.56 -14.02 -2.15
C HIS A 60 -12.77 -13.07 -0.98
N ASP A 61 -12.99 -13.60 0.23
CA ASP A 61 -13.08 -12.79 1.45
C ASP A 61 -11.80 -11.99 1.70
N ARG A 62 -10.65 -12.61 1.45
CA ARG A 62 -9.36 -11.93 1.60
C ARG A 62 -9.19 -10.78 0.59
N ILE A 63 -9.65 -10.94 -0.64
CA ILE A 63 -9.62 -9.91 -1.68
C ILE A 63 -10.59 -8.77 -1.33
N ARG A 64 -11.81 -9.09 -0.91
CA ARG A 64 -12.81 -8.10 -0.46
C ARG A 64 -12.27 -7.27 0.70
N PHE A 65 -11.66 -7.91 1.69
CA PHE A 65 -11.06 -7.22 2.82
C PHE A 65 -9.89 -6.32 2.39
N ALA A 66 -9.08 -6.75 1.42
CA ALA A 66 -8.01 -5.91 0.86
C ALA A 66 -8.58 -4.66 0.18
N CYS A 67 -9.68 -4.77 -0.56
CA CYS A 67 -10.35 -3.64 -1.20
C CYS A 67 -10.92 -2.64 -0.18
N LEU A 68 -11.54 -3.13 0.90
CA LEU A 68 -12.00 -2.27 2.01
C LEU A 68 -10.84 -1.50 2.66
N LEU A 69 -9.70 -2.16 2.85
CA LEU A 69 -8.51 -1.49 3.38
C LEU A 69 -7.99 -0.40 2.45
N GLN A 70 -8.11 -0.55 1.13
CA GLN A 70 -7.72 0.51 0.18
C GLN A 70 -8.53 1.79 0.40
N GLU A 71 -9.85 1.69 0.53
CA GLU A 71 -10.70 2.84 0.83
C GLU A 71 -10.35 3.48 2.18
N GLU A 72 -10.09 2.66 3.19
CA GLU A 72 -9.73 3.14 4.52
C GLU A 72 -8.37 3.83 4.57
N ILE A 73 -7.39 3.33 3.81
CA ILE A 73 -6.08 3.95 3.68
C ILE A 73 -6.19 5.26 2.92
N ALA A 74 -6.95 5.33 1.83
CA ALA A 74 -7.19 6.57 1.10
C ALA A 74 -7.76 7.66 2.03
N LYS A 75 -8.78 7.31 2.84
CA LYS A 75 -9.35 8.21 3.86
C LYS A 75 -8.33 8.60 4.93
N ALA A 76 -7.44 7.69 5.33
CA ALA A 76 -6.40 7.97 6.33
C ALA A 76 -5.32 8.91 5.77
N LEU A 77 -4.84 8.67 4.55
CA LEU A 77 -3.85 9.50 3.85
C LEU A 77 -4.36 10.91 3.58
N ALA A 78 -5.66 11.07 3.29
CA ALA A 78 -6.28 12.38 3.13
C ALA A 78 -6.25 13.22 4.42
N ARG A 79 -6.28 12.57 5.60
CA ARG A 79 -6.21 13.25 6.91
C ARG A 79 -4.79 13.62 7.34
N VAL A 80 -3.76 13.09 6.68
CA VAL A 80 -2.36 13.46 6.96
C VAL A 80 -2.13 14.89 6.44
N PRO A 81 -1.74 15.84 7.31
CA PRO A 81 -1.47 17.20 6.88
C PRO A 81 -0.31 17.23 5.88
N ALA A 82 -0.36 18.17 4.94
CA ALA A 82 0.67 18.38 3.91
C ALA A 82 1.70 19.45 4.33
N ASP A 83 1.91 19.65 5.62
CA ASP A 83 2.92 20.55 6.15
C ASP A 83 4.33 20.04 5.80
N ALA A 84 5.31 20.95 5.76
CA ALA A 84 6.69 20.63 5.39
C ALA A 84 7.28 19.46 6.20
N ALA A 85 6.90 19.31 7.48
CA ALA A 85 7.37 18.23 8.33
C ALA A 85 6.78 16.85 7.97
N ASN A 86 5.54 16.77 7.49
CA ASN A 86 4.87 15.50 7.14
C ASN A 86 4.87 15.20 5.64
N SER A 87 5.26 16.15 4.79
CA SER A 87 5.34 16.02 3.33
C SER A 87 6.13 14.77 2.90
N LEU A 88 7.33 14.56 3.44
CA LEU A 88 8.14 13.39 3.09
C LEU A 88 7.47 12.07 3.52
N VAL A 89 6.89 12.05 4.72
CA VAL A 89 6.21 10.87 5.25
C VAL A 89 4.96 10.56 4.44
N LYS A 90 4.15 11.57 4.13
CA LYS A 90 2.95 11.45 3.30
C LYS A 90 3.30 10.92 1.91
N ARG A 91 4.33 11.45 1.26
CA ARG A 91 4.83 10.95 -0.03
C ARG A 91 5.24 9.48 0.05
N LYS A 92 6.01 9.11 1.07
CA LYS A 92 6.44 7.72 1.27
C LYS A 92 5.22 6.80 1.40
N LEU A 93 4.27 7.15 2.26
CA LEU A 93 3.05 6.36 2.47
C LEU A 93 2.22 6.23 1.18
N CYS A 94 2.11 7.29 0.37
CA CYS A 94 1.43 7.22 -0.93
C CYS A 94 2.15 6.28 -1.90
N LYS A 95 3.48 6.35 -2.01
CA LYS A 95 4.28 5.46 -2.86
C LYS A 95 4.18 4.00 -2.41
N ASP A 96 4.26 3.75 -1.11
CA ASP A 96 4.11 2.41 -0.55
C ASP A 96 2.69 1.87 -0.83
N PHE A 97 1.65 2.70 -0.70
CA PHE A 97 0.27 2.34 -1.03
C PHE A 97 0.09 2.00 -2.51
N GLU A 98 0.72 2.76 -3.42
CA GLU A 98 0.76 2.48 -4.86
C GLU A 98 1.42 1.12 -5.15
N ALA A 99 2.59 0.89 -4.58
CA ALA A 99 3.33 -0.35 -4.78
C ALA A 99 2.57 -1.58 -4.26
N ILE A 100 1.91 -1.49 -3.10
CA ILE A 100 1.15 -2.62 -2.52
C ILE A 100 -0.14 -2.87 -3.31
N SER A 101 -0.83 -1.81 -3.73
CA SER A 101 -2.05 -1.91 -4.51
C SER A 101 -1.80 -2.50 -5.92
N SER A 102 -0.70 -2.15 -6.58
CA SER A 102 -0.30 -2.80 -7.84
C SER A 102 -0.01 -4.31 -7.66
N GLN A 103 0.53 -4.70 -6.50
CA GLN A 103 0.70 -6.12 -6.18
C GLN A 103 -0.63 -6.84 -5.98
N LEU A 104 -1.62 -6.18 -5.36
CA LEU A 104 -2.97 -6.73 -5.23
C LEU A 104 -3.61 -6.92 -6.60
N GLU A 105 -3.55 -5.92 -7.47
CA GLU A 105 -4.09 -5.99 -8.84
C GLU A 105 -3.49 -7.16 -9.61
N THR A 106 -2.15 -7.30 -9.58
CA THR A 106 -1.46 -8.43 -10.22
C THR A 106 -1.90 -9.77 -9.64
N ALA A 107 -2.12 -9.86 -8.33
CA ALA A 107 -2.57 -11.09 -7.69
C ALA A 107 -4.03 -11.43 -8.07
N VAL A 108 -4.92 -10.44 -8.08
CA VAL A 108 -6.33 -10.62 -8.47
C VAL A 108 -6.46 -11.00 -9.94
N LEU A 109 -5.73 -10.35 -10.84
CA LEU A 109 -5.69 -10.73 -12.27
C LEU A 109 -5.27 -12.19 -12.47
N ARG A 110 -4.32 -12.67 -11.68
CA ARG A 110 -3.90 -14.07 -11.70
C ARG A 110 -4.99 -15.01 -11.22
N VAL A 111 -5.70 -14.65 -10.14
CA VAL A 111 -6.84 -15.42 -9.63
C VAL A 111 -7.94 -15.51 -10.68
N ALA A 112 -8.34 -14.37 -11.26
CA ALA A 112 -9.36 -14.31 -12.30
C ALA A 112 -9.00 -15.15 -13.53
N ALA A 113 -7.76 -15.05 -14.03
CA ALA A 113 -7.29 -15.86 -15.17
C ALA A 113 -7.37 -17.36 -14.87
N ARG A 114 -7.03 -17.75 -13.64
CA ARG A 114 -7.09 -19.14 -13.20
C ARG A 114 -8.53 -19.65 -13.10
N GLU A 115 -9.42 -18.87 -12.50
CA GLU A 115 -10.84 -19.21 -12.41
C GLU A 115 -11.46 -19.35 -13.79
N GLN A 116 -11.14 -18.45 -14.72
CA GLN A 116 -11.61 -18.51 -16.10
C GLN A 116 -11.13 -19.78 -16.81
N GLN A 117 -9.86 -20.16 -16.64
CA GLN A 117 -9.34 -21.44 -17.18
C GLN A 117 -10.05 -22.65 -16.59
N GLN A 118 -10.31 -22.63 -15.29
CA GLN A 118 -10.98 -23.72 -14.58
C GLN A 118 -12.45 -23.83 -15.01
N GLN A 119 -13.11 -22.71 -15.25
CA GLN A 119 -14.46 -22.62 -15.79
C GLN A 119 -14.54 -23.12 -17.24
N GLN A 120 -13.60 -22.71 -18.11
CA GLN A 120 -13.52 -23.23 -19.48
C GLN A 120 -13.27 -24.74 -19.53
N ALA A 121 -12.45 -25.28 -18.62
CA ALA A 121 -12.24 -26.72 -18.52
C ALA A 121 -13.51 -27.48 -18.08
N LEU A 122 -14.29 -26.93 -17.15
CA LEU A 122 -15.58 -27.49 -16.73
C LEU A 122 -16.59 -27.49 -17.89
N VAL A 123 -16.70 -26.38 -18.63
CA VAL A 123 -17.59 -26.27 -19.81
C VAL A 123 -17.16 -27.24 -20.91
N ALA A 124 -15.85 -27.39 -21.17
CA ALA A 124 -15.34 -28.34 -22.14
C ALA A 124 -15.60 -29.81 -21.76
N GLN A 125 -15.48 -30.17 -20.48
CA GLN A 125 -15.82 -31.51 -19.98
C GLN A 125 -17.32 -31.81 -20.08
N GLN A 126 -18.18 -30.80 -19.87
CA GLN A 126 -19.62 -30.96 -20.03
C GLN A 126 -20.03 -31.18 -21.49
N GLN A 127 -19.32 -30.58 -22.45
CA GLN A 127 -19.57 -30.80 -23.88
C GLN A 127 -19.14 -32.21 -24.36
N ASP A 128 -18.10 -32.81 -23.76
CA ASP A 128 -17.57 -34.12 -24.15
C ASP A 128 -18.30 -35.31 -23.47
N GLY A 129 -19.12 -35.04 -22.43
CA GLY A 129 -19.96 -36.03 -21.74
C GLY A 129 -21.23 -36.46 -22.49
N HIS A 130 -21.38 -36.09 -23.76
CA HIS A 130 -22.58 -36.37 -24.55
C HIS A 130 -22.50 -37.70 -25.30
N LEU A 131 -23.01 -38.77 -24.68
CA LEU A 131 -23.34 -40.02 -25.38
C LEU A 131 -24.85 -40.24 -25.33
N VAL A 132 -25.53 -39.99 -26.45
CA VAL A 132 -26.92 -40.39 -26.66
C VAL A 132 -26.95 -41.87 -27.01
N GLY A 133 -27.53 -42.69 -26.12
CA GLY A 133 -27.83 -44.09 -26.39
C GLY A 133 -29.29 -44.26 -26.79
N GLU A 134 -29.57 -44.64 -28.04
CA GLU A 134 -30.91 -45.04 -28.47
C GLU A 134 -31.23 -46.47 -28.00
N HIS A 135 -32.30 -46.66 -27.23
CA HIS A 135 -32.90 -47.97 -27.02
C HIS A 135 -34.43 -47.90 -27.01
N GLN A 136 -35.06 -48.55 -27.99
CA GLN A 136 -36.50 -48.85 -28.05
C GLN A 136 -37.48 -47.66 -27.91
N GLY A 137 -37.14 -46.48 -28.46
CA GLY A 137 -38.12 -45.42 -28.73
C GLY A 137 -38.70 -44.69 -27.50
N GLN A 138 -38.12 -44.87 -26.31
CA GLN A 138 -38.45 -44.09 -25.12
C GLN A 138 -37.23 -43.30 -24.66
N VAL A 139 -37.29 -41.98 -24.86
CA VAL A 139 -36.31 -41.01 -24.35
C VAL A 139 -36.73 -40.64 -22.93
N PHE A 140 -36.04 -41.16 -21.91
CA PHE A 140 -36.28 -40.81 -20.51
C PHE A 140 -34.98 -40.48 -19.79
N GLU A 141 -34.51 -39.24 -19.95
CA GLU A 141 -33.62 -38.55 -18.99
C GLU A 141 -33.49 -37.02 -19.26
N PHE A 142 -34.27 -36.42 -20.17
CA PHE A 142 -34.01 -35.04 -20.62
C PHE A 142 -34.32 -33.95 -19.59
N ALA A 143 -35.42 -34.04 -18.84
CA ALA A 143 -35.84 -32.94 -17.96
C ALA A 143 -34.93 -32.77 -16.72
N GLN A 144 -34.41 -33.87 -16.19
CA GLN A 144 -33.49 -33.84 -15.05
C GLN A 144 -32.09 -33.38 -15.49
N LEU A 145 -31.64 -33.80 -16.67
CA LEU A 145 -30.40 -33.32 -17.29
C LEU A 145 -30.47 -31.84 -17.68
N GLU A 146 -31.58 -31.39 -18.25
CA GLU A 146 -31.79 -29.97 -18.61
C GLU A 146 -31.86 -29.09 -17.35
N SER A 147 -32.47 -29.59 -16.27
CA SER A 147 -32.44 -28.93 -14.96
C SER A 147 -31.03 -28.87 -14.36
N GLU A 148 -30.21 -29.91 -14.55
CA GLU A 148 -28.83 -29.95 -14.05
C GLU A 148 -27.90 -29.05 -14.87
N ILE A 149 -28.09 -28.99 -16.19
CA ILE A 149 -27.42 -28.03 -17.08
C ILE A 149 -27.80 -26.61 -16.70
N ALA A 150 -29.08 -26.29 -16.55
CA ALA A 150 -29.54 -24.96 -16.15
C ALA A 150 -29.04 -24.55 -14.76
N HIS A 151 -28.97 -25.50 -13.82
CA HIS A 151 -28.40 -25.24 -12.50
C HIS A 151 -26.89 -24.95 -12.56
N ASN A 152 -26.16 -25.72 -13.37
CA ASN A 152 -24.73 -25.51 -13.58
C ASN A 152 -24.43 -24.21 -14.34
N GLU A 153 -25.22 -23.85 -15.35
CA GLU A 153 -25.14 -22.55 -16.03
C GLU A 153 -25.39 -21.38 -15.07
N ALA A 154 -26.40 -21.47 -14.21
CA ALA A 154 -26.66 -20.45 -13.21
C ALA A 154 -25.49 -20.30 -12.21
N LEU A 155 -24.89 -21.41 -11.80
CA LEU A 155 -23.68 -21.43 -10.96
C LEU A 155 -22.45 -20.81 -11.67
N ILE A 156 -22.31 -21.06 -12.97
CA ILE A 156 -21.26 -20.48 -13.82
C ILE A 156 -21.46 -18.96 -13.93
N GLU A 157 -22.69 -18.50 -14.17
CA GLU A 157 -23.05 -17.09 -14.29
C GLU A 157 -22.84 -16.33 -12.96
N GLU A 158 -23.22 -16.93 -11.83
CA GLU A 158 -22.99 -16.37 -10.49
C GLU A 158 -21.50 -16.11 -10.23
N ARG A 159 -20.64 -17.09 -10.57
CA ARG A 159 -19.18 -16.96 -10.41
C ARG A 159 -18.60 -15.89 -11.33
N GLU A 160 -19.06 -15.81 -12.59
CA GLU A 160 -18.58 -14.78 -13.52
C GLU A 160 -18.95 -13.37 -13.03
N GLN A 161 -20.13 -13.21 -12.43
CA GLN A 161 -20.56 -11.94 -11.85
C GLN A 161 -19.69 -11.54 -10.64
N ASP A 162 -19.30 -12.49 -9.79
CA ASP A 162 -18.45 -12.23 -8.63
C ASP A 162 -17.01 -11.89 -9.01
N ILE A 163 -16.45 -12.58 -10.01
CA ILE A 163 -15.16 -12.21 -10.62
C ILE A 163 -15.25 -10.79 -11.20
N GLY A 164 -16.33 -10.46 -11.89
CA GLY A 164 -16.58 -9.12 -12.45
C GLY A 164 -16.61 -8.02 -11.38
N LYS A 165 -17.28 -8.26 -10.25
CA LYS A 165 -17.33 -7.31 -9.10
C LYS A 165 -15.94 -7.10 -8.49
N ILE A 166 -15.16 -8.17 -8.32
CA ILE A 166 -13.78 -8.08 -7.83
C ILE A 166 -12.93 -7.25 -8.81
N HIS A 167 -13.06 -7.50 -10.11
CA HIS A 167 -12.30 -6.79 -11.14
C HIS A 167 -12.65 -5.29 -11.18
N GLN A 168 -13.93 -4.95 -10.99
CA GLN A 168 -14.38 -3.57 -10.91
C GLN A 168 -13.86 -2.86 -9.65
N SER A 169 -13.83 -3.55 -8.51
CA SER A 169 -13.27 -3.01 -7.26
C SER A 169 -11.77 -2.72 -7.38
N VAL A 170 -11.02 -3.55 -8.11
CA VAL A 170 -9.59 -3.32 -8.38
C VAL A 170 -9.39 -2.17 -9.37
N ALA A 171 -10.24 -2.05 -10.41
CA ALA A 171 -10.18 -0.92 -11.34
C ALA A 171 -10.48 0.43 -10.66
N GLN A 172 -11.33 0.44 -9.63
CA GLN A 172 -11.66 1.63 -8.84
C GLN A 172 -10.45 2.22 -8.10
N VAL A 173 -9.40 1.43 -7.89
CA VAL A 173 -8.13 1.87 -7.28
C VAL A 173 -7.40 2.90 -8.16
N ASN A 174 -7.59 2.86 -9.49
CA ASN A 174 -7.03 3.88 -10.38
C ASN A 174 -7.59 5.30 -10.13
N GLU A 175 -8.83 5.42 -9.67
CA GLU A 175 -9.41 6.71 -9.29
C GLU A 175 -8.78 7.21 -7.97
N ILE A 176 -8.61 6.31 -6.99
CA ILE A 176 -7.89 6.62 -5.74
C ILE A 176 -6.46 7.09 -6.04
N PHE A 177 -5.79 6.49 -7.03
CA PHE A 177 -4.44 6.91 -7.41
C PHE A 177 -4.39 8.25 -8.11
N ARG A 178 -5.38 8.61 -8.92
CA ARG A 178 -5.45 9.95 -9.51
C ARG A 178 -5.59 11.03 -8.44
N ASP A 179 -6.40 10.75 -7.42
CA ASP A 179 -6.56 11.66 -6.27
C ASP A 179 -5.28 11.76 -5.41
N LEU A 180 -4.52 10.66 -5.29
CA LEU A 180 -3.25 10.65 -4.57
C LEU A 180 -2.06 11.21 -5.39
N ALA A 181 -2.08 11.10 -6.71
CA ALA A 181 -1.02 11.61 -7.60
C ALA A 181 -0.94 13.14 -7.58
N ALA A 182 -2.08 13.82 -7.49
CA ALA A 182 -2.14 15.27 -7.26
C ALA A 182 -1.44 15.66 -5.95
N ILE A 183 -1.60 14.86 -4.90
CA ILE A 183 -1.00 15.10 -3.57
C ILE A 183 0.52 14.90 -3.58
N VAL A 184 1.05 14.00 -4.42
CA VAL A 184 2.50 13.72 -4.51
C VAL A 184 3.23 14.76 -5.35
N GLN A 185 2.61 15.30 -6.41
CA GLN A 185 3.22 16.30 -7.30
C GLN A 185 3.39 17.67 -6.62
N ASP A 186 2.42 18.14 -5.84
CA ASP A 186 2.45 19.46 -5.18
C ASP A 186 3.55 19.61 -4.11
N GLN A 187 4.15 18.52 -3.67
CA GLN A 187 5.13 18.52 -2.58
C GLN A 187 6.59 18.55 -3.05
N GLN A 188 6.87 18.57 -4.36
CA GLN A 188 8.24 18.51 -4.90
C GLN A 188 9.10 19.71 -4.46
N ALA A 189 8.51 20.91 -4.42
CA ALA A 189 9.22 22.13 -4.02
C ALA A 189 9.76 22.08 -2.57
N SER A 190 9.05 21.40 -1.65
CA SER A 190 9.47 21.31 -0.24
C SER A 190 10.56 20.27 0.00
N ILE A 191 10.80 19.32 -0.92
CA ILE A 191 11.93 18.37 -0.80
C ILE A 191 13.23 19.09 -1.11
N ASP A 192 13.22 19.95 -2.14
CA ASP A 192 14.41 20.68 -2.58
C ASP A 192 14.97 21.56 -1.43
N ASP A 193 14.09 22.11 -0.60
CA ASP A 193 14.47 22.85 0.61
C ASP A 193 15.15 21.94 1.66
N ILE A 194 14.67 20.71 1.87
CA ILE A 194 15.27 19.76 2.82
C ILE A 194 16.64 19.29 2.34
N GLU A 195 16.77 18.96 1.05
CA GLU A 195 18.07 18.57 0.47
C GLU A 195 19.09 19.71 0.64
N THR A 196 18.64 20.96 0.43
CA THR A 196 19.43 22.16 0.68
C THR A 196 19.82 22.28 2.16
N HIS A 197 18.88 22.11 3.09
CA HIS A 197 19.16 22.20 4.54
C HIS A 197 20.08 21.08 5.06
N VAL A 198 19.98 19.86 4.53
CA VAL A 198 20.88 18.76 4.88
C VAL A 198 22.28 19.03 4.34
N HIS A 199 22.39 19.51 3.10
CA HIS A 199 23.67 19.88 2.51
C HIS A 199 24.34 21.03 3.29
N GLU A 200 23.56 22.05 3.66
CA GLU A 200 24.02 23.17 4.47
C GLU A 200 24.47 22.73 5.87
N SER A 201 23.69 21.87 6.55
CA SER A 201 24.05 21.33 7.86
C SER A 201 25.34 20.50 7.82
N MET A 202 25.52 19.70 6.76
CA MET A 202 26.75 18.94 6.53
C MET A 202 27.94 19.87 6.30
N GLN A 203 27.77 20.93 5.51
CA GLN A 203 28.80 21.92 5.26
C GLN A 203 29.18 22.69 6.53
N GLN A 204 28.20 23.13 7.33
CA GLN A 204 28.43 23.80 8.61
C GLN A 204 29.16 22.89 9.61
N THR A 205 28.82 21.60 9.67
CA THR A 205 29.50 20.61 10.52
C THR A 205 30.96 20.44 10.10
N GLN A 206 31.22 20.36 8.80
CA GLN A 206 32.58 20.26 8.26
C GLN A 206 33.41 21.51 8.58
N GLN A 207 32.83 22.70 8.42
CA GLN A 207 33.47 23.97 8.79
C GLN A 207 33.76 24.03 10.30
N GLY A 208 32.79 23.63 11.14
CA GLY A 208 32.98 23.54 12.59
C GLY A 208 34.11 22.58 12.98
N LEU A 209 34.22 21.44 12.30
CA LEU A 209 35.32 20.50 12.51
C LEU A 209 36.68 21.11 12.18
N ASP A 210 36.77 21.87 11.09
CA ASP A 210 38.02 22.53 10.69
C ASP A 210 38.40 23.65 11.66
N GLU A 211 37.43 24.41 12.18
CA GLU A 211 37.68 25.41 13.23
C GLU A 211 38.14 24.76 14.56
N VAL A 212 37.57 23.61 14.93
CA VAL A 212 38.04 22.85 16.11
C VAL A 212 39.46 22.34 15.92
N LYS A 213 39.82 21.85 14.72
CA LYS A 213 41.20 21.44 14.40
C LYS A 213 42.17 22.61 14.50
N LYS A 214 41.86 23.75 13.90
CA LYS A 214 42.67 24.97 14.00
C LYS A 214 42.84 25.41 15.45
N ALA A 215 41.77 25.39 16.25
CA ALA A 215 41.84 25.71 17.67
C ALA A 215 42.73 24.75 18.45
N SER A 216 42.67 23.44 18.16
CA SER A 216 43.56 22.42 18.73
C SER A 216 45.02 22.70 18.41
N ASP A 217 45.34 23.03 17.16
CA ASP A 217 46.71 23.34 16.73
C ASP A 217 47.24 24.61 17.42
N MET A 218 46.40 25.64 17.55
CA MET A 218 46.74 26.89 18.24
C MET A 218 46.93 26.70 19.76
N GLN A 219 46.16 25.80 20.39
CA GLN A 219 46.35 25.46 21.80
C GLN A 219 47.70 24.78 22.06
N GLY A 220 48.18 23.94 21.14
CA GLY A 220 49.51 23.31 21.24
C GLY A 220 50.68 24.30 21.23
N TYR A 221 50.52 25.45 20.57
CA TYR A 221 51.50 26.53 20.57
C TYR A 221 51.50 27.36 21.87
N CYS A 222 50.38 27.45 22.59
CA CYS A 222 50.25 28.28 23.78
C CYS A 222 50.79 27.62 25.06
N THR A 223 51.07 26.31 25.03
CA THR A 223 51.63 25.55 26.17
C THR A 223 53.17 25.47 26.18
N LEU A 224 53.87 26.12 25.24
CA LEU A 224 55.34 26.10 25.12
C LEU A 224 56.03 27.41 25.55
N GLN A 225 55.42 28.20 26.44
CA GLN A 225 55.98 29.49 26.91
C GLN A 225 56.19 29.53 28.42
#